data_AF-A0A4Z1PM05-F1
#
_entry.id   AF-A0A4Z1PM05-F1
#
_cell.length_a   1.000
_cell.length_b   1.000
_cell.length_c   1.000
_cell.angle_alpha   90.00
_cell.angle_beta   90.00
_cell.angle_gamma   90.00
#
_symmetry.space_group_name_H-M   'P 1'
#
loop_
_entity.id
_entity.type
_entity.pdbx_description
1 polymer ?
#
loop_
_entity_poly.entity_id
_entity_poly.type
_entity_poly.pdbx_seq_one_letter_code
_entity_poly.pdbx_strand_id
1 'polypeptide(L)'
;MRYLSFVLPLALLLPALANPNMLDQEADLSGRDDHHLHEDFPKDSFLFNDRHKWIPAEHILGSSRSPCPFLNTMANHGFLPRDGRNLSMSDFDKALSKVVNFGDEFIQSKVITILPGVAESALALLFIGEGLDGDVDNMYIRKERLREWLVFERMPKGFRRSQRVVVTNDLARIIQGIGFWRKHWLESEDT
;
A
#
# COMPACT_ATOMS: atom_id res chain seq x y z
N MET A 1 -31.08 -4.55 14.40
CA MET A 1 -30.20 -5.75 14.37
C MET A 1 -30.48 -6.55 13.11
N ARG A 2 -29.64 -6.42 12.07
CA ARG A 2 -29.39 -7.44 11.03
C ARG A 2 -28.01 -7.14 10.43
N TYR A 3 -27.00 -7.90 10.88
CA TYR A 3 -25.73 -8.02 10.17
C TYR A 3 -25.99 -8.91 8.95
N LEU A 4 -25.68 -8.41 7.74
CA LEU A 4 -25.66 -9.22 6.54
C LEU A 4 -24.19 -9.36 6.13
N SER A 5 -23.60 -10.48 6.55
CA SER A 5 -22.32 -10.96 6.08
C SER A 5 -22.39 -11.21 4.57
N PHE A 6 -21.67 -10.42 3.80
CA PHE A 6 -21.27 -10.77 2.44
C PHE A 6 -19.78 -10.51 2.30
N VAL A 7 -18.99 -11.46 2.79
CA VAL A 7 -17.66 -11.71 2.22
C VAL A 7 -17.92 -12.45 0.92
N LEU A 8 -18.15 -11.71 -0.16
CA LEU A 8 -18.07 -12.23 -1.51
C LEU A 8 -16.67 -11.86 -2.03
N PRO A 9 -15.84 -12.81 -2.46
CA PRO A 9 -14.50 -12.49 -2.94
C PRO A 9 -14.62 -11.64 -4.21
N LEU A 10 -13.91 -10.51 -4.25
CA LEU A 10 -13.80 -9.60 -5.39
C LEU A 10 -13.05 -10.25 -6.59
N ALA A 11 -13.03 -11.58 -6.68
CA ALA A 11 -12.26 -12.37 -7.65
C ALA A 11 -13.12 -12.95 -8.80
N LEU A 12 -14.42 -12.67 -8.86
CA LEU A 12 -15.31 -13.27 -9.87
C LEU A 12 -15.94 -12.29 -10.88
N LEU A 13 -15.41 -11.07 -11.03
CA LEU A 13 -16.01 -10.07 -11.94
C LEU A 13 -15.08 -9.42 -12.97
N LEU A 14 -13.88 -9.94 -13.21
CA LEU A 14 -13.07 -9.49 -14.35
C LEU A 14 -12.35 -10.65 -15.06
N PRO A 15 -13.00 -11.25 -16.05
CA PRO A 15 -12.36 -11.51 -17.33
C PRO A 15 -13.21 -10.85 -18.43
N ALA A 16 -13.28 -9.51 -18.44
CA ALA A 16 -13.99 -8.77 -19.48
C ALA A 16 -13.23 -7.56 -20.03
N LEU A 17 -11.98 -7.33 -19.60
CA LEU A 17 -11.14 -6.24 -20.13
C LEU A 17 -9.70 -6.65 -20.45
N ALA A 18 -9.41 -7.95 -20.53
CA ALA A 18 -8.20 -8.42 -21.22
C ALA A 18 -8.43 -8.31 -22.74
N ASN A 19 -8.45 -7.08 -23.24
CA ASN A 19 -8.28 -6.84 -24.67
C ASN A 19 -6.77 -6.99 -24.97
N PRO A 20 -6.34 -8.00 -25.74
CA PRO A 20 -4.93 -8.25 -26.01
C PRO A 20 -4.26 -7.15 -26.87
N ASN A 21 -5.01 -6.17 -27.38
CA ASN A 21 -4.49 -5.09 -28.22
C ASN A 21 -4.07 -3.81 -27.45
N MET A 22 -3.95 -3.84 -26.12
CA MET A 22 -3.51 -2.68 -25.32
C MET A 22 -2.00 -2.64 -25.03
N LEU A 23 -1.22 -3.59 -25.57
CA LEU A 23 0.24 -3.66 -25.37
C LEU A 23 1.07 -2.84 -26.37
N ASP A 24 0.45 -2.21 -27.38
CA ASP A 24 1.16 -1.52 -28.47
C ASP A 24 0.95 0.01 -28.51
N GLN A 25 0.47 0.63 -27.44
CA GLN A 25 0.48 2.10 -27.31
C GLN A 25 1.56 2.55 -26.34
N GLU A 26 2.82 2.46 -26.79
CA GLU A 26 3.90 3.33 -26.33
C GLU A 26 3.46 4.78 -26.59
N ALA A 27 2.92 5.43 -25.57
CA ALA A 27 2.72 6.87 -25.62
C ALA A 27 4.10 7.52 -25.71
N ASP A 28 4.34 8.27 -26.78
CA ASP A 28 5.51 9.10 -26.98
C ASP A 28 5.72 10.04 -25.79
N LEU A 29 6.68 9.70 -24.92
CA LEU A 29 7.06 10.45 -23.72
C LEU A 29 8.30 11.33 -23.95
N SER A 30 8.69 11.59 -25.22
CA SER A 30 9.94 12.31 -25.57
C SER A 30 9.97 13.82 -25.26
N GLY A 31 9.23 14.28 -24.24
CA GLY A 31 9.17 15.71 -23.91
C GLY A 31 8.73 16.07 -22.49
N ARG A 32 8.81 15.16 -21.51
CA ARG A 32 8.71 15.56 -20.09
C ARG A 32 10.10 15.83 -19.56
N ASP A 33 10.33 17.07 -19.12
CA ASP A 33 11.52 17.46 -18.40
C ASP A 33 11.57 16.71 -17.05
N ASP A 34 12.29 15.59 -17.02
CA ASP A 34 12.44 14.68 -15.87
C ASP A 34 13.37 15.23 -14.78
N HIS A 35 13.45 16.56 -14.62
CA HIS A 35 14.46 17.21 -13.77
C HIS A 35 14.02 17.56 -12.35
N HIS A 36 12.88 17.08 -11.85
CA HIS A 36 12.34 17.52 -10.55
C HIS A 36 11.73 16.44 -9.62
N LEU A 37 12.37 15.28 -9.41
CA LEU A 37 11.92 14.38 -8.31
C LEU A 37 13.04 13.79 -7.43
N HIS A 38 14.24 14.38 -7.44
CA HIS A 38 15.13 14.28 -6.28
C HIS A 38 14.81 15.41 -5.30
N GLU A 39 13.58 15.45 -4.77
CA GLU A 39 13.34 16.24 -3.56
C GLU A 39 14.01 15.50 -2.40
N ASP A 40 15.02 16.12 -1.79
CA ASP A 40 15.54 15.71 -0.48
C ASP A 40 14.38 15.74 0.52
N PHE A 41 13.72 14.60 0.70
CA PHE A 41 12.52 14.52 1.53
C PHE A 41 12.87 14.89 2.97
N PRO A 42 12.20 15.88 3.57
CA PRO A 42 12.48 16.29 4.95
C PRO A 42 12.26 15.11 5.91
N LYS A 43 12.99 15.12 7.04
CA LYS A 43 12.84 14.16 8.16
C LYS A 43 11.35 13.95 8.47
N ASP A 44 10.97 12.75 8.96
CA ASP A 44 9.60 12.25 9.25
C ASP A 44 8.61 13.26 9.89
N SER A 45 9.07 14.38 10.44
CA SER A 45 8.29 15.54 10.87
C SER A 45 7.14 15.96 9.94
N PHE A 46 7.27 15.85 8.62
CA PHE A 46 6.18 16.20 7.70
C PHE A 46 4.98 15.25 7.79
N LEU A 47 5.21 14.00 8.22
CA LEU A 47 4.17 12.98 8.34
C LEU A 47 3.20 13.26 9.51
N PHE A 48 3.66 14.01 10.50
CA PHE A 48 2.95 14.22 11.77
C PHE A 48 2.69 15.70 12.09
N ASN A 49 2.64 16.56 11.07
CA ASN A 49 2.27 17.97 11.25
C ASN A 49 0.74 18.16 11.42
N ASP A 50 0.29 19.38 11.70
CA ASP A 50 -1.14 19.67 11.93
C ASP A 50 -2.07 19.28 10.78
N ARG A 51 -1.56 19.29 9.54
CA ARG A 51 -2.33 18.86 8.35
C ARG A 51 -2.48 17.34 8.32
N HIS A 52 -1.44 16.62 8.75
CA HIS A 52 -1.35 15.17 8.70
C HIS A 52 -1.55 14.44 10.03
N LYS A 53 -2.00 15.15 11.06
CA LYS A 53 -2.42 14.53 12.32
C LYS A 53 -3.52 13.50 12.06
N TRP A 54 -3.45 12.40 12.80
CA TRP A 54 -4.47 11.37 12.73
C TRP A 54 -5.79 11.91 13.29
N ILE A 55 -6.87 11.71 12.53
CA ILE A 55 -8.24 11.98 12.96
C ILE A 55 -9.04 10.71 12.60
N PRO A 56 -9.70 10.08 13.58
CA PRO A 56 -10.44 8.86 13.31
C PRO A 56 -11.69 9.17 12.45
N ALA A 57 -12.11 8.19 11.66
CA ALA A 57 -13.16 8.37 10.66
C ALA A 57 -14.50 8.80 11.28
N GLU A 58 -14.83 8.32 12.48
CA GLU A 58 -16.06 8.66 13.20
C GLU A 58 -16.17 10.15 13.57
N HIS A 59 -15.05 10.89 13.58
CA HIS A 59 -15.04 12.33 13.82
C HIS A 59 -15.21 13.16 12.54
N ILE A 60 -15.21 12.52 11.36
CA ILE A 60 -15.40 13.17 10.08
C ILE A 60 -16.81 12.85 9.59
N LEU A 61 -17.70 13.84 9.65
CA LEU A 61 -19.10 13.68 9.29
C LEU A 61 -19.25 13.16 7.86
N GLY A 62 -20.01 12.07 7.72
CA GLY A 62 -20.27 11.45 6.45
C GLY A 62 -19.06 10.75 5.83
N SER A 63 -17.97 10.49 6.55
CA SER A 63 -16.79 9.82 5.98
C SER A 63 -17.13 8.46 5.33
N SER A 64 -16.39 8.13 4.27
CA SER A 64 -16.41 6.83 3.60
C SER A 64 -15.05 6.16 3.76
N ARG A 65 -15.05 4.84 3.96
CA ARG A 65 -13.84 4.04 4.14
C ARG A 65 -13.95 2.75 3.32
N SER A 66 -12.79 2.30 2.85
CA SER A 66 -12.61 1.10 2.02
C SER A 66 -12.34 -0.13 2.90
N PRO A 67 -12.27 -1.35 2.36
CA PRO A 67 -11.73 -2.49 3.10
C PRO A 67 -10.18 -2.45 3.24
N CYS A 68 -9.50 -1.48 2.61
CA CYS A 68 -8.05 -1.39 2.62
C CYS A 68 -7.54 -0.53 3.81
N PRO A 69 -6.79 -1.12 4.75
CA PRO A 69 -6.30 -0.38 5.92
C PRO A 69 -5.32 0.74 5.54
N PHE A 70 -4.56 0.60 4.45
CA PHE A 70 -3.65 1.64 3.98
C PHE A 70 -4.41 2.89 3.50
N LEU A 71 -5.39 2.73 2.60
CA LEU A 71 -6.21 3.85 2.10
C LEU A 71 -6.92 4.58 3.23
N ASN A 72 -7.47 3.83 4.17
CA ASN A 72 -8.15 4.39 5.32
C ASN A 72 -7.19 5.14 6.24
N THR A 73 -5.98 4.60 6.45
CA THR A 73 -4.90 5.29 7.17
C THR A 73 -4.55 6.61 6.48
N MET A 74 -4.42 6.62 5.16
CA MET A 74 -4.08 7.84 4.43
C MET A 74 -5.18 8.91 4.52
N ALA A 75 -6.45 8.51 4.48
CA ALA A 75 -7.57 9.43 4.71
C ALA A 75 -7.61 9.94 6.16
N ASN A 76 -7.39 9.06 7.15
CA ASN A 76 -7.34 9.44 8.57
C ASN A 76 -6.16 10.38 8.89
N HIS A 77 -5.08 10.33 8.12
CA HIS A 77 -3.94 11.25 8.18
C HIS A 77 -4.02 12.39 7.16
N GLY A 78 -5.10 12.53 6.39
CA GLY A 78 -5.25 13.63 5.43
C GLY A 78 -4.21 13.67 4.29
N PHE A 79 -3.57 12.54 3.99
CA PHE A 79 -2.80 12.37 2.74
C PHE A 79 -3.73 12.14 1.55
N LEU A 80 -4.90 11.56 1.82
CA LEU A 80 -6.05 11.50 0.93
C LEU A 80 -7.19 12.36 1.52
N PRO A 81 -8.24 12.70 0.74
CA PRO A 81 -9.41 13.39 1.25
C PRO A 81 -9.94 12.71 2.51
N ARG A 82 -10.10 13.46 3.61
CA ARG A 82 -10.45 12.91 4.94
C ARG A 82 -11.83 12.27 4.95
N ASP A 83 -12.72 12.74 4.09
CA ASP A 83 -14.05 12.19 3.88
C ASP A 83 -14.04 10.90 3.03
N GLY A 84 -12.89 10.55 2.43
CA GLY A 84 -12.71 9.36 1.61
C GLY A 84 -13.41 9.42 0.26
N ARG A 85 -13.72 10.61 -0.27
CA ARG A 85 -14.41 10.78 -1.56
C ARG A 85 -13.56 11.52 -2.58
N ASN A 86 -13.98 11.42 -3.85
CA ASN A 86 -13.36 12.12 -4.98
C ASN A 86 -11.85 11.88 -5.08
N LEU A 87 -11.43 10.64 -4.85
CA LEU A 87 -10.04 10.20 -4.92
C LEU A 87 -9.67 9.90 -6.39
N SER A 88 -8.61 10.53 -6.89
CA SER A 88 -8.00 10.15 -8.17
C SER A 88 -6.83 9.18 -7.97
N MET A 89 -6.41 8.47 -9.02
CA MET A 89 -5.18 7.65 -8.96
C MET A 89 -3.94 8.51 -8.71
N SER A 90 -3.89 9.73 -9.25
CA SER A 90 -2.77 10.65 -8.98
C SER A 90 -2.63 11.01 -7.50
N ASP A 91 -3.75 11.15 -6.78
CA ASP A 91 -3.71 11.40 -5.34
C ASP A 91 -3.18 10.18 -4.57
N PHE A 92 -3.57 8.98 -5.01
CA PHE A 92 -3.08 7.73 -4.46
C PHE A 92 -1.58 7.55 -4.68
N ASP A 93 -1.09 7.79 -5.89
CA ASP A 93 0.32 7.70 -6.26
C ASP A 93 1.18 8.68 -5.43
N LYS A 94 0.70 9.92 -5.28
CA LYS A 94 1.34 10.92 -4.41
C LYS A 94 1.39 10.46 -2.96
N ALA A 95 0.33 9.82 -2.44
CA ALA A 95 0.32 9.31 -1.08
C ALA A 95 1.34 8.16 -0.89
N LEU A 96 1.44 7.23 -1.85
CA LEU A 96 2.42 6.14 -1.84
C LEU A 96 3.87 6.67 -1.84
N SER A 97 4.18 7.59 -2.76
CA SER A 97 5.51 8.22 -2.84
C SER A 97 5.84 8.98 -1.54
N LYS A 98 4.92 9.82 -1.05
CA LYS A 98 5.15 10.63 0.16
C LYS A 98 5.27 9.81 1.43
N VAL A 99 4.47 8.77 1.62
CA VAL A 99 4.41 8.05 2.90
C VAL A 99 5.32 6.84 2.94
N VAL A 100 5.47 6.13 1.83
CA VAL A 100 6.22 4.86 1.79
C VAL A 100 7.55 4.99 1.05
N ASN A 101 7.77 6.08 0.30
CA ASN A 101 8.95 6.28 -0.55
C ASN A 101 9.03 5.31 -1.73
N PHE A 102 7.87 4.97 -2.30
CA PHE A 102 7.80 4.12 -3.50
C PHE A 102 8.31 4.88 -4.72
N GLY A 103 9.18 4.23 -5.50
CA GLY A 103 9.62 4.74 -6.80
C GLY A 103 8.53 4.63 -7.86
N ASP A 104 8.63 5.44 -8.92
CA ASP A 104 7.61 5.53 -9.95
C ASP A 104 7.32 4.20 -10.67
N GLU A 105 8.36 3.37 -10.86
CA GLU A 105 8.24 2.02 -11.44
C GLU A 105 7.30 1.13 -10.61
N PHE A 106 7.36 1.25 -9.28
CA PHE A 106 6.51 0.48 -8.38
C PHE A 106 5.05 0.90 -8.53
N ILE A 107 4.81 2.21 -8.55
CA ILE A 107 3.47 2.81 -8.58
C ILE A 107 2.71 2.37 -9.85
N GLN A 108 3.40 2.20 -10.97
CA GLN A 108 2.79 1.80 -12.24
C GLN A 108 2.54 0.28 -12.38
N SER A 109 3.12 -0.54 -11.52
CA SER A 109 3.30 -1.98 -11.77
C SER A 109 2.03 -2.86 -11.69
N LYS A 110 0.85 -2.34 -11.27
CA LYS A 110 -0.42 -3.11 -11.08
C LYS A 110 -0.27 -4.43 -10.29
N VAL A 111 0.85 -4.67 -9.60
CA VAL A 111 1.18 -5.95 -8.94
C VAL A 111 0.16 -6.35 -7.87
N ILE A 112 -0.55 -5.37 -7.32
CA ILE A 112 -1.62 -5.55 -6.32
C ILE A 112 -2.74 -6.48 -6.84
N THR A 113 -2.94 -6.61 -8.16
CA THR A 113 -4.05 -7.39 -8.74
C THR A 113 -3.74 -8.88 -8.92
N ILE A 114 -2.48 -9.33 -8.83
CA ILE A 114 -2.08 -10.65 -9.36
C ILE A 114 -2.20 -11.78 -8.33
N LEU A 115 -2.09 -11.51 -7.01
CA LEU A 115 -2.12 -12.55 -5.98
C LEU A 115 -2.85 -12.11 -4.69
N PRO A 116 -4.19 -12.30 -4.61
CA PRO A 116 -4.96 -12.02 -3.41
C PRO A 116 -4.39 -12.77 -2.19
N GLY A 117 -4.25 -12.04 -1.09
CA GLY A 117 -3.65 -12.47 0.18
C GLY A 117 -2.12 -12.33 0.25
N VAL A 118 -1.40 -12.52 -0.86
CA VAL A 118 0.07 -12.41 -0.88
C VAL A 118 0.50 -10.96 -1.05
N ALA A 119 -0.12 -10.25 -1.99
CA ALA A 119 0.20 -8.85 -2.25
C ALA A 119 -0.13 -7.95 -1.05
N GLU A 120 -1.27 -8.17 -0.38
CA GLU A 120 -1.68 -7.42 0.81
C GLU A 120 -0.72 -7.64 1.99
N SER A 121 -0.25 -8.88 2.16
CA SER A 121 0.76 -9.22 3.16
C SER A 121 2.10 -8.55 2.88
N ALA A 122 2.52 -8.51 1.60
CA ALA A 122 3.73 -7.82 1.19
C ALA A 122 3.62 -6.30 1.40
N LEU A 123 2.49 -5.69 1.09
CA LEU A 123 2.23 -4.28 1.35
C LEU A 123 2.27 -3.92 2.84
N ALA A 124 1.79 -4.82 3.71
CA ALA A 124 1.93 -4.63 5.15
C ALA A 124 3.41 -4.54 5.58
N LEU A 125 4.26 -5.41 5.01
CA LEU A 125 5.71 -5.39 5.27
C LEU A 125 6.35 -4.11 4.74
N LEU A 126 6.03 -3.72 3.51
CA LEU A 126 6.56 -2.50 2.90
C LEU A 126 6.13 -1.23 3.64
N PHE A 127 4.92 -1.20 4.19
CA PHE A 127 4.42 -0.01 4.88
C PHE A 127 4.87 0.07 6.34
N ILE A 128 4.62 -0.97 7.14
CA ILE A 128 4.86 -0.92 8.60
C ILE A 128 5.92 -1.91 9.09
N GLY A 129 6.58 -2.65 8.19
CA GLY A 129 7.65 -3.58 8.55
C GLY A 129 8.92 -2.90 9.03
N GLU A 130 9.70 -3.65 9.79
CA GLU A 130 11.07 -3.31 10.16
C GLU A 130 12.03 -4.08 9.23
N GLY A 131 13.14 -3.45 8.84
CA GLY A 131 14.16 -4.07 7.98
C GLY A 131 14.18 -3.60 6.52
N LEU A 132 13.20 -2.81 6.07
CA LEU A 132 13.10 -2.35 4.68
C LEU A 132 14.34 -1.58 4.18
N ASP A 133 14.89 -0.71 5.02
CA ASP A 133 16.12 0.05 4.71
C ASP A 133 17.40 -0.81 4.79
N GLY A 134 17.30 -2.07 5.22
CA GLY A 134 18.40 -3.02 5.35
C GLY A 134 18.14 -4.28 4.52
N ASP A 135 18.00 -5.41 5.20
CA ASP A 135 17.78 -6.70 4.56
C ASP A 135 16.29 -7.01 4.39
N VAL A 136 15.83 -6.89 3.14
CA VAL A 136 14.44 -7.15 2.74
C VAL A 136 14.01 -8.61 2.99
N ASP A 137 14.95 -9.55 2.97
CA ASP A 137 14.63 -10.98 3.16
C ASP A 137 14.35 -11.32 4.63
N ASN A 138 14.78 -10.46 5.55
CA ASN A 138 14.63 -10.61 6.99
C ASN A 138 13.69 -9.56 7.61
N MET A 139 12.80 -8.98 6.79
CA MET A 139 11.78 -8.06 7.27
C MET A 139 10.78 -8.75 8.19
N TYR A 140 10.31 -8.01 9.19
CA TYR A 140 9.27 -8.50 10.10
C TYR A 140 8.34 -7.37 10.55
N ILE A 141 7.16 -7.74 11.05
CA ILE A 141 6.23 -6.80 11.69
C ILE A 141 5.97 -7.31 13.11
N ARG A 142 6.20 -6.45 14.11
CA ARG A 142 5.77 -6.73 15.49
C ARG A 142 4.25 -6.83 15.56
N LYS A 143 3.72 -7.84 16.24
CA LYS A 143 2.26 -8.09 16.30
C LYS A 143 1.48 -6.90 16.86
N GLU A 144 2.06 -6.19 17.82
CA GLU A 144 1.49 -5.00 18.45
C GLU A 144 1.34 -3.86 17.43
N ARG A 145 2.35 -3.70 16.57
CA ARG A 145 2.38 -2.71 15.49
C ARG A 145 1.36 -3.03 14.41
N LEU A 146 1.28 -4.30 14.00
CA LEU A 146 0.27 -4.78 13.06
C LEU A 146 -1.15 -4.56 13.60
N ARG A 147 -1.38 -4.93 14.87
CA ARG A 147 -2.66 -4.71 15.55
C ARG A 147 -3.02 -3.23 15.60
N GLU A 148 -2.08 -2.37 15.99
CA GLU A 148 -2.31 -0.94 16.05
C GLU A 148 -2.73 -0.38 14.70
N TRP A 149 -2.04 -0.75 13.63
CA TRP A 149 -2.38 -0.33 12.28
C TRP A 149 -3.76 -0.83 11.85
N LEU A 150 -4.04 -2.13 11.98
CA LEU A 150 -5.30 -2.71 11.51
C LEU A 150 -6.52 -2.28 12.33
N VAL A 151 -6.36 -2.03 13.64
CA VAL A 151 -7.48 -1.65 14.52
C VAL A 151 -7.78 -0.17 14.43
N PHE A 152 -6.76 0.68 14.41
CA PHE A 152 -6.95 2.13 14.48
C PHE A 152 -6.77 2.84 13.13
N GLU A 153 -6.30 2.13 12.11
CA GLU A 153 -6.02 2.67 10.77
C GLU A 153 -5.23 3.98 10.88
N ARG A 154 -4.12 3.89 11.62
CA ARG A 154 -3.16 4.95 11.88
C ARG A 154 -1.76 4.46 11.62
N MET A 155 -0.85 5.38 11.29
CA MET A 155 0.59 5.10 11.33
C MET A 155 0.96 4.68 12.76
N PRO A 156 1.52 3.47 12.98
CA PRO A 156 1.80 2.97 14.32
C PRO A 156 2.80 3.82 15.09
N LYS A 157 2.87 3.63 16.41
CA LYS A 157 3.87 4.31 17.23
C LYS A 157 5.28 4.00 16.73
N GLY A 158 6.10 5.05 16.58
CA GLY A 158 7.45 4.92 16.03
C GLY A 158 7.46 4.54 14.56
N PHE A 159 6.39 4.87 13.80
CA PHE A 159 6.42 4.81 12.35
C PHE A 159 7.56 5.66 11.80
N ARG A 160 8.29 5.09 10.83
CA ARG A 160 9.34 5.75 10.08
C ARG A 160 9.14 5.41 8.62
N ARG A 161 9.21 6.41 7.75
CA ARG A 161 9.23 6.20 6.31
C ARG A 161 10.58 5.58 5.90
N SER A 162 10.58 4.75 4.86
CA SER A 162 11.83 4.22 4.30
C SER A 162 12.74 5.37 3.86
N GLN A 163 14.01 5.31 4.27
CA GLN A 163 15.01 6.32 3.94
C GLN A 163 15.58 6.15 2.53
N ARG A 164 15.39 4.98 1.92
CA ARG A 164 15.70 4.72 0.51
C ARG A 164 14.43 4.61 -0.33
N VAL A 165 14.57 4.78 -1.64
CA VAL A 165 13.49 4.50 -2.58
C VAL A 165 13.20 3.00 -2.55
N VAL A 166 11.93 2.65 -2.41
CA VAL A 166 11.44 1.26 -2.51
C VAL A 166 11.18 0.97 -3.98
N VAL A 167 11.75 -0.12 -4.48
CA VAL A 167 11.70 -0.51 -5.89
C VAL A 167 10.92 -1.81 -6.08
N THR A 168 10.56 -2.12 -7.32
CA THR A 168 9.82 -3.34 -7.71
C THR A 168 10.52 -4.62 -7.24
N ASN A 169 11.85 -4.64 -7.25
CA ASN A 169 12.65 -5.77 -6.77
C ASN A 169 12.46 -6.06 -5.27
N ASP A 170 12.20 -5.04 -4.43
CA ASP A 170 11.91 -5.26 -3.00
C ASP A 170 10.62 -6.06 -2.84
N LEU A 171 9.58 -5.70 -3.60
CA LEU A 171 8.30 -6.40 -3.60
C LEU A 171 8.43 -7.83 -4.11
N ALA A 172 9.18 -8.04 -5.19
CA ALA A 172 9.38 -9.36 -5.76
C ALA A 172 9.99 -10.34 -4.74
N ARG A 173 11.00 -9.89 -3.99
CA ARG A 173 11.65 -10.69 -2.93
C ARG A 173 10.69 -11.02 -1.78
N ILE A 174 9.90 -10.03 -1.33
CA ILE A 174 8.91 -10.24 -0.27
C ILE A 174 7.83 -11.23 -0.73
N ILE A 175 7.28 -11.06 -1.94
CA ILE A 175 6.28 -11.96 -2.52
C ILE A 175 6.85 -13.38 -2.64
N GLN A 176 8.11 -13.53 -3.06
CA GLN A 176 8.76 -14.84 -3.15
C GLN A 176 8.86 -15.51 -1.77
N GLY A 177 9.27 -14.77 -0.73
CA GLY A 177 9.35 -15.28 0.63
C GLY A 177 7.98 -15.72 1.18
N ILE A 178 6.94 -14.89 1.00
CA ILE A 178 5.58 -15.25 1.42
C ILE A 178 5.06 -16.46 0.64
N GLY A 179 5.30 -16.49 -0.68
CA GLY A 179 4.90 -17.58 -1.55
C GLY A 179 5.55 -18.91 -1.17
N PHE A 180 6.83 -18.88 -0.79
CA PHE A 180 7.55 -20.05 -0.28
C PHE A 180 6.87 -20.62 0.97
N TRP A 181 6.60 -19.80 1.98
CA TRP A 181 5.96 -20.26 3.22
C TRP A 181 4.53 -20.75 3.00
N ARG A 182 3.76 -20.07 2.14
CA ARG A 182 2.41 -20.52 1.77
C ARG A 182 2.45 -21.92 1.17
N LYS A 183 3.38 -22.16 0.23
CA LYS A 183 3.54 -23.48 -0.39
C LYS A 183 3.97 -24.53 0.62
N HIS A 184 4.97 -24.21 1.46
CA HIS A 184 5.47 -25.09 2.50
C HIS A 184 4.37 -25.57 3.46
N TRP A 185 3.50 -24.66 3.91
CA TRP A 185 2.40 -25.03 4.82
C TRP A 185 1.35 -25.91 4.14
N LEU A 186 0.97 -25.60 2.90
CA LEU A 186 0.01 -26.42 2.15
C LEU A 186 0.53 -27.86 1.97
N GLU A 187 1.82 -28.02 1.67
CA GLU A 187 2.42 -29.35 1.50
C GLU A 187 2.60 -30.10 2.82
N SER A 188 2.73 -29.39 3.95
CA SER A 188 2.86 -30.01 5.28
C SER A 188 1.54 -30.50 5.90
N GLU A 189 0.40 -29.99 5.42
CA GLU A 189 -0.93 -30.41 5.89
C GLU A 189 -1.39 -31.72 5.21
N ASP A 190 -0.75 -32.11 4.10
CA ASP A 190 -1.05 -33.33 3.33
C ASP A 190 -0.29 -34.59 3.80
N THR A 191 0.55 -34.50 4.84
CA THR A 191 1.36 -35.60 5.41
C THR A 191 0.96 -35.95 6.83
#